data_AF-C1B788-F1
#
_entry.id   AF-C1B788-F1
#
_cell.length_a   1.000
_cell.length_b   1.000
_cell.length_c   1.000
_cell.angle_alpha   90.00
_cell.angle_beta   90.00
_cell.angle_gamma   90.00
#
_symmetry.space_group_name_H-M   'P 1'
#
loop_
_entity.id
_entity.type
_entity.pdbx_description
1 polymer ?
#
loop_
_entity_poly.entity_id
_entity_poly.type
_entity_poly.pdbx_seq_one_letter_code
_entity_poly.pdbx_strand_id
1 'polypeptide(L)'
;MDEGGIGTAMLSVSSPGTHFGDDRAARDLSHEVNEYAADLVRRHPGRFGHFASVPLPDVDGALAEIDYALDVLGADGVAVETNTRGHYLGDQRFEPVWAELDRRRAVVFVHPTSPPGHEAVSLGRPRPMLEFLFDSARTVSDLVFTGVLMRHPDIEWIFTHGGGALPLLAERMELFRGLLPGHDPNVPPVPDQLRRLWFDLAGTPLPHQIPALTAAFGADHVLYGSDYCWTPADATARQLASVDTWRSVTTGNAHRLFPRLAAHH
;
A
#
# COMPACT_ATOMS: atom_id res chain seq x y z
N MET A 1 6.64 14.91 -13.66
CA MET A 1 5.34 15.42 -13.16
C MET A 1 4.74 16.40 -14.16
N ASP A 2 5.39 17.53 -14.46
CA ASP A 2 4.87 18.56 -15.37
C ASP A 2 4.51 18.01 -16.76
N GLU A 3 5.43 17.25 -17.38
CA GLU A 3 5.18 16.60 -18.69
C GLU A 3 3.98 15.64 -18.69
N GLY A 4 3.66 15.05 -17.53
CA GLY A 4 2.53 14.12 -17.37
C GLY A 4 1.27 14.77 -16.81
N GLY A 5 1.26 16.09 -16.59
CA GLY A 5 0.14 16.77 -15.92
C GLY A 5 -0.17 16.20 -14.53
N ILE A 6 0.86 15.73 -13.81
CA ILE A 6 0.73 15.24 -12.43
C ILE A 6 0.84 16.43 -11.49
N GLY A 7 -0.28 16.78 -10.85
CA GLY A 7 -0.34 17.87 -9.87
C GLY A 7 0.46 17.53 -8.60
N THR A 8 0.05 16.45 -7.93
CA THR A 8 0.68 15.95 -6.70
C THR A 8 1.28 14.56 -6.90
N ALA A 9 2.47 14.32 -6.34
CA ALA A 9 3.05 12.99 -6.20
C ALA A 9 3.13 12.59 -4.72
N MET A 10 2.70 11.36 -4.40
CA MET A 10 2.83 10.79 -3.06
C MET A 10 4.17 10.09 -2.92
N LEU A 11 5.02 10.59 -2.03
CA LEU A 11 6.34 10.02 -1.77
C LEU A 11 6.25 8.86 -0.78
N SER A 12 7.06 7.82 -0.99
CA SER A 12 7.26 6.72 -0.04
C SER A 12 8.67 6.15 -0.23
N VAL A 13 9.23 5.56 0.83
CA VAL A 13 10.45 4.76 0.71
C VAL A 13 10.08 3.43 0.06
N SER A 14 10.91 2.99 -0.88
CA SER A 14 10.70 1.74 -1.61
C SER A 14 11.23 0.52 -0.83
N SER A 15 10.90 -0.68 -1.30
CA SER A 15 11.44 -1.94 -0.80
C SER A 15 12.98 -1.89 -0.70
N PRO A 16 13.58 -2.40 0.39
CA PRO A 16 12.97 -3.22 1.44
C PRO A 16 12.50 -2.43 2.68
N GLY A 17 12.22 -1.14 2.54
CA GLY A 17 11.94 -0.25 3.67
C GLY A 17 13.21 0.16 4.41
N THR A 18 13.10 0.45 5.71
CA THR A 18 14.19 1.02 6.52
C THR A 18 14.86 0.03 7.47
N HIS A 19 14.32 -1.19 7.62
CA HIS A 19 14.82 -2.16 8.59
C HIS A 19 15.75 -3.21 7.96
N PHE A 20 17.05 -3.10 8.28
CA PHE A 20 18.10 -4.01 7.78
C PHE A 20 18.63 -4.97 8.84
N GLY A 21 17.88 -5.20 9.93
CA GLY A 21 18.25 -6.13 10.99
C GLY A 21 18.72 -5.48 12.30
N ASP A 22 18.69 -4.15 12.42
CA ASP A 22 19.02 -3.40 13.64
C ASP A 22 17.94 -2.35 13.91
N ASP A 23 17.23 -2.47 15.03
CA ASP A 23 16.08 -1.63 15.36
C ASP A 23 16.48 -0.16 15.54
N ARG A 24 17.64 0.10 16.15
CA ARG A 24 18.10 1.47 16.40
C ARG A 24 18.43 2.18 15.09
N ALA A 25 19.18 1.53 14.20
CA ALA A 25 19.49 2.07 12.89
C ALA A 25 18.21 2.25 12.04
N ALA A 26 17.24 1.35 12.16
CA ALA A 26 15.96 1.47 11.47
C ALA A 26 15.15 2.69 11.96
N ARG A 27 15.14 2.96 13.28
CA ARG A 27 14.52 4.17 13.86
C ARG A 27 15.18 5.43 13.33
N ASP A 28 16.52 5.51 13.41
CA ASP A 28 17.30 6.67 12.96
C ASP A 28 17.05 6.93 11.47
N LEU A 29 17.08 5.88 10.63
CA LEU A 29 16.84 6.01 9.20
C LEU A 29 15.40 6.41 8.87
N SER A 30 14.40 5.82 9.55
CA SER A 30 12.99 6.17 9.32
C SER A 30 12.72 7.64 9.66
N HIS A 31 13.27 8.12 10.78
CA HIS A 31 13.18 9.52 11.17
C HIS A 31 13.81 10.45 10.13
N GLU A 32 15.03 10.14 9.66
CA GLU A 32 15.74 10.96 8.67
C GLU A 32 14.99 11.06 7.33
N VAL A 33 14.49 9.94 6.80
CA VAL A 33 13.77 9.94 5.52
C VAL A 33 12.41 10.62 5.62
N ASN A 34 11.74 10.53 6.78
CA ASN A 34 10.46 11.19 7.03
C ASN A 34 10.64 12.71 7.13
N GLU A 35 11.64 13.19 7.88
CA GLU A 35 12.02 14.61 7.94
C GLU A 35 12.33 15.17 6.56
N TYR A 36 13.09 14.43 5.74
CA TYR A 36 13.41 14.84 4.38
C TYR A 36 12.17 14.92 3.48
N ALA A 37 11.27 13.94 3.56
CA ALA A 37 10.01 13.95 2.81
C ALA A 37 9.12 15.13 3.23
N ALA A 38 9.00 15.39 4.54
CA ALA A 38 8.25 16.53 5.06
C ALA A 38 8.85 17.88 4.62
N ASP A 39 10.18 18.02 4.62
CA ASP A 39 10.86 19.20 4.09
C ASP A 39 10.60 19.39 2.59
N LEU A 40 10.58 18.32 1.79
CA LEU A 40 10.20 18.39 0.37
C LEU A 40 8.76 18.89 0.18
N VAL A 41 7.81 18.37 0.95
CA VAL A 41 6.41 18.81 0.94
C VAL A 41 6.31 20.30 1.28
N ARG A 42 7.04 20.75 2.31
CA ARG A 42 7.06 22.16 2.73
C ARG A 42 7.70 23.08 1.68
N ARG A 43 8.76 22.64 1.00
CA ARG A 43 9.44 23.43 -0.05
C ARG A 43 8.64 23.51 -1.36
N HIS A 44 7.76 22.54 -1.62
CA HIS A 44 6.93 22.51 -2.83
C HIS A 44 5.45 22.28 -2.50
N PRO A 45 4.77 23.27 -1.89
CA PRO A 45 3.37 23.13 -1.47
C PRO A 45 2.47 22.71 -2.63
N GLY A 46 1.61 21.73 -2.38
CA GLY A 46 0.68 21.18 -3.38
C GLY A 46 1.32 20.32 -4.48
N ARG A 47 2.65 20.11 -4.47
CA ARG A 47 3.34 19.21 -5.40
C ARG A 47 3.60 17.85 -4.80
N PHE A 48 3.80 17.76 -3.49
CA PHE A 48 4.09 16.49 -2.83
C PHE A 48 3.15 16.24 -1.65
N GLY A 49 2.81 14.97 -1.46
CA GLY A 49 2.45 14.39 -0.18
C GLY A 49 3.46 13.30 0.18
N HIS A 50 3.36 12.71 1.36
CA HIS A 50 4.24 11.62 1.74
C HIS A 50 3.59 10.63 2.71
N PHE A 51 3.93 9.36 2.53
CA PHE A 51 3.68 8.30 3.49
C PHE A 51 4.94 8.07 4.31
N ALA A 52 4.82 8.17 5.63
CA ALA A 52 5.93 8.01 6.55
C ALA A 52 6.40 6.56 6.61
N SER A 53 7.70 6.33 6.52
CA SER A 53 8.30 5.01 6.76
C SER A 53 8.32 4.73 8.26
N VAL A 54 8.06 3.48 8.64
CA VAL A 54 8.08 3.04 10.04
C VAL A 54 9.05 1.86 10.21
N PRO A 55 9.82 1.78 11.31
CA PRO A 55 10.89 0.80 11.50
C PRO A 55 10.40 -0.61 11.87
N LEU A 56 9.33 -1.12 11.25
CA LEU A 56 8.87 -2.49 11.49
C LEU A 56 9.99 -3.51 11.17
N PRO A 57 10.19 -4.57 11.97
CA PRO A 57 9.24 -5.14 12.93
C PRO A 57 9.34 -4.59 14.37
N ASP A 58 10.11 -3.53 14.60
CA ASP A 58 10.20 -2.89 15.91
C ASP A 58 8.92 -2.08 16.21
N VAL A 59 8.03 -2.69 16.99
CA VAL A 59 6.70 -2.14 17.31
C VAL A 59 6.80 -0.84 18.11
N ASP A 60 7.69 -0.78 19.10
CA ASP A 60 7.83 0.42 19.94
C ASP A 60 8.40 1.58 19.13
N GLY A 61 9.40 1.31 18.29
CA GLY A 61 9.95 2.29 17.35
C GLY A 61 8.91 2.75 16.33
N ALA A 62 8.10 1.83 15.80
CA ALA A 62 7.03 2.14 14.86
C ALA A 62 5.96 3.05 15.48
N LEU A 63 5.49 2.75 16.69
CA LEU A 63 4.51 3.58 17.38
C LEU A 63 5.04 5.00 17.65
N ALA A 64 6.29 5.12 18.12
CA ALA A 64 6.91 6.42 18.35
C ALA A 64 7.05 7.25 17.06
N GLU A 65 7.43 6.61 15.95
CA GLU A 65 7.57 7.28 14.66
C GLU A 65 6.21 7.61 14.03
N ILE A 66 5.17 6.78 14.24
CA ILE A 66 3.78 7.07 13.83
C ILE A 66 3.28 8.35 14.51
N ASP A 67 3.47 8.46 15.83
CA ASP A 67 3.11 9.66 16.58
C ASP A 67 3.83 10.89 16.02
N TYR A 68 5.15 10.80 15.84
CA TYR A 68 5.93 11.92 15.32
C TYR A 68 5.54 12.32 13.91
N ALA A 69 5.49 11.36 12.98
CA ALA A 69 5.29 11.65 11.57
C ALA A 69 3.87 12.15 11.28
N LEU A 70 2.85 11.61 11.94
CA LEU A 70 1.47 12.05 11.73
C LEU A 70 1.18 13.37 12.46
N ASP A 71 1.64 13.55 13.69
CA ASP A 71 1.25 14.71 14.52
C ASP A 71 2.19 15.93 14.32
N VAL A 72 3.47 15.70 14.04
CA VAL A 72 4.47 16.76 13.91
C VAL A 72 4.79 17.06 12.44
N LEU A 73 5.07 16.02 11.65
CA LEU A 73 5.43 16.20 10.24
C LEU A 73 4.22 16.37 9.31
N GLY A 74 3.02 15.98 9.77
CA GLY A 74 1.80 16.05 8.98
C GLY A 74 1.83 15.10 7.78
N ALA A 75 2.39 13.90 7.94
CA ALA A 75 2.37 12.85 6.94
C ALA A 75 0.94 12.44 6.56
N ASP A 76 0.75 12.00 5.31
CA ASP A 76 -0.55 11.63 4.75
C ASP A 76 -1.02 10.23 5.15
N GLY A 77 -0.15 9.50 5.84
CA GLY A 77 -0.31 8.10 6.16
C GLY A 77 1.06 7.48 6.39
N VAL A 78 1.10 6.15 6.47
CA VAL A 78 2.32 5.39 6.69
C VAL A 78 2.55 4.40 5.56
N ALA A 79 3.82 4.19 5.19
CA ALA A 79 4.25 3.18 4.25
C ALA A 79 4.78 1.96 5.00
N VAL A 80 4.28 0.78 4.64
CA VAL A 80 4.77 -0.51 5.12
C VAL A 80 5.01 -1.45 3.95
N GLU A 81 5.86 -2.45 4.16
CA GLU A 81 6.07 -3.50 3.18
C GLU A 81 5.08 -4.66 3.39
N THR A 82 4.83 -5.47 2.36
CA THR A 82 3.97 -6.68 2.44
C THR A 82 4.41 -7.66 3.53
N ASN A 83 5.69 -7.69 3.86
CA ASN A 83 6.21 -8.32 5.06
C ASN A 83 7.44 -7.55 5.55
N THR A 84 7.75 -7.63 6.83
CA THR A 84 9.03 -7.13 7.35
C THR A 84 9.78 -8.25 8.05
N ARG A 85 10.98 -8.55 7.56
CA ARG A 85 11.83 -9.63 8.09
C ARG A 85 11.10 -10.99 8.15
N GLY A 86 10.13 -11.20 7.25
CA GLY A 86 9.29 -12.39 7.17
C GLY A 86 8.06 -12.43 8.07
N HIS A 87 7.79 -11.36 8.82
CA HIS A 87 6.52 -11.15 9.51
C HIS A 87 5.54 -10.44 8.57
N TYR A 88 4.45 -11.12 8.24
CA TYR A 88 3.36 -10.56 7.44
C TYR A 88 2.44 -9.69 8.31
N LEU A 89 1.63 -8.86 7.66
CA LEU A 89 0.87 -7.80 8.34
C LEU A 89 -0.25 -8.33 9.25
N GLY A 90 -0.68 -9.58 9.10
CA GLY A 90 -1.59 -10.26 10.01
C GLY A 90 -0.94 -10.83 11.27
N ASP A 91 0.40 -10.81 11.38
CA ASP A 91 1.11 -11.25 12.59
C ASP A 91 0.65 -10.44 13.81
N GLN A 92 0.22 -11.14 14.87
CA GLN A 92 -0.35 -10.54 16.08
C GLN A 92 0.57 -9.51 16.74
N ARG A 93 1.89 -9.59 16.50
CA ARG A 93 2.84 -8.59 17.00
C ARG A 93 2.53 -7.17 16.51
N PHE A 94 1.91 -7.01 15.35
CA PHE A 94 1.59 -5.71 14.77
C PHE A 94 0.23 -5.17 15.22
N GLU A 95 -0.52 -5.93 16.02
CA GLU A 95 -1.82 -5.50 16.55
C GLU A 95 -1.77 -4.12 17.24
N PRO A 96 -0.75 -3.78 18.06
CA PRO A 96 -0.67 -2.44 18.65
C PRO A 96 -0.52 -1.32 17.60
N VAL A 97 0.21 -1.59 16.51
CA VAL A 97 0.42 -0.63 15.41
C VAL A 97 -0.89 -0.43 14.65
N TRP A 98 -1.61 -1.51 14.35
CA TRP A 98 -2.91 -1.42 13.67
C TRP A 98 -3.96 -0.74 14.54
N ALA A 99 -4.02 -1.04 15.83
CA ALA A 99 -4.93 -0.38 16.75
C ALA A 99 -4.71 1.15 16.78
N GLU A 100 -3.45 1.59 16.75
CA GLU A 100 -3.13 3.02 16.76
C GLU A 100 -3.45 3.70 15.43
N LEU A 101 -3.16 3.07 14.30
CA LEU A 101 -3.51 3.59 12.97
C LEU A 101 -5.02 3.61 12.74
N ASP A 102 -5.76 2.62 13.26
CA ASP A 102 -7.23 2.57 13.22
C ASP A 102 -7.85 3.70 14.03
N ARG A 103 -7.37 3.91 15.27
CA ARG A 103 -7.79 5.03 16.13
C ARG A 103 -7.63 6.38 15.43
N ARG A 104 -6.58 6.52 14.62
CA ARG A 104 -6.25 7.71 13.83
C ARG A 104 -7.00 7.78 12.49
N ARG A 105 -7.69 6.71 12.08
CA ARG A 105 -8.31 6.55 10.76
C ARG A 105 -7.28 6.77 9.64
N ALA A 106 -6.07 6.26 9.87
CA ALA A 106 -4.90 6.57 9.06
C ALA A 106 -4.92 5.81 7.72
N VAL A 107 -4.23 6.38 6.73
CA VAL A 107 -3.94 5.70 5.48
C VAL A 107 -2.70 4.83 5.64
N VAL A 108 -2.77 3.58 5.18
CA VAL A 108 -1.63 2.65 5.17
C VAL A 108 -1.33 2.25 3.73
N PHE A 109 -0.22 2.74 3.20
CA PHE A 109 0.29 2.40 1.88
C PHE A 109 1.17 1.14 1.96
N VAL A 110 0.74 0.06 1.30
CA VAL A 110 1.42 -1.23 1.31
C VAL A 110 2.16 -1.45 0.00
N HIS A 111 3.48 -1.33 0.08
CA HIS A 111 4.39 -1.63 -1.03
C HIS A 111 4.83 -3.10 -0.97
N PRO A 112 4.94 -3.83 -2.09
CA PRO A 112 5.48 -5.17 -2.08
C PRO A 112 6.97 -5.14 -1.79
N THR A 113 7.36 -5.93 -0.80
CA THR A 113 8.71 -6.45 -0.74
C THR A 113 8.66 -7.90 -1.20
N SER A 114 9.77 -8.60 -1.04
CA SER A 114 9.85 -9.96 -1.55
C SER A 114 9.74 -10.99 -0.43
N PRO A 115 9.09 -12.13 -0.73
CA PRO A 115 8.73 -13.10 0.29
C PRO A 115 9.96 -13.77 0.91
N PRO A 116 9.85 -14.24 2.16
CA PRO A 116 10.79 -15.22 2.71
C PRO A 116 10.92 -16.43 1.79
N GLY A 117 12.15 -16.82 1.46
CA GLY A 117 12.44 -17.99 0.62
C GLY A 117 12.17 -17.78 -0.88
N HIS A 118 11.97 -16.54 -1.35
CA HIS A 118 11.80 -16.24 -2.77
C HIS A 118 12.94 -16.80 -3.64
N GLU A 119 14.15 -16.97 -3.10
CA GLU A 119 15.32 -17.48 -3.80
C GLU A 119 15.05 -18.86 -4.43
N ALA A 120 14.21 -19.67 -3.77
CA ALA A 120 13.84 -21.01 -4.24
C ALA A 120 12.82 -20.98 -5.40
N VAL A 121 12.03 -19.91 -5.54
CA VAL A 121 10.89 -19.83 -6.47
C VAL A 121 11.06 -18.77 -7.56
N SER A 122 12.04 -17.87 -7.42
CA SER A 122 12.27 -16.79 -8.39
C SER A 122 12.86 -17.29 -9.72
N LEU A 123 13.41 -18.51 -9.76
CA LEU A 123 13.98 -19.14 -10.96
C LEU A 123 14.97 -18.22 -11.73
N GLY A 124 15.76 -17.44 -11.00
CA GLY A 124 16.72 -16.47 -11.57
C GLY A 124 16.08 -15.23 -12.20
N ARG A 125 14.83 -14.92 -11.91
CA ARG A 125 14.10 -13.74 -12.43
C ARG A 125 14.04 -12.62 -11.39
N PRO A 126 13.91 -11.34 -11.83
CA PRO A 126 13.75 -10.23 -10.90
C PRO A 126 12.52 -10.41 -10.03
N ARG A 127 12.67 -10.19 -8.71
CA ARG A 127 11.60 -10.35 -7.71
C ARG A 127 10.34 -9.52 -8.05
N PRO A 128 10.43 -8.28 -8.58
CA PRO A 128 9.24 -7.51 -8.97
C PRO A 128 8.39 -8.15 -10.08
N MET A 129 8.94 -9.08 -10.88
CA MET A 129 8.25 -9.66 -12.02
C MET A 129 7.06 -10.54 -11.62
N LEU A 130 7.18 -11.29 -10.53
CA LEU A 130 6.12 -12.19 -10.03
C LEU A 130 6.02 -12.14 -8.52
N GLU A 131 7.15 -12.23 -7.82
CA GLU A 131 7.14 -12.42 -6.36
C GLU A 131 6.47 -11.28 -5.63
N PHE A 132 6.67 -10.03 -6.06
CA PHE A 132 6.00 -8.87 -5.48
C PHE A 132 4.47 -8.96 -5.59
N LEU A 133 3.97 -9.33 -6.77
CA LEU A 133 2.52 -9.41 -7.02
C LEU A 133 1.85 -10.55 -6.25
N PHE A 134 2.56 -11.67 -6.09
CA PHE A 134 2.09 -12.76 -5.25
C PHE A 134 2.21 -12.42 -3.76
N ASP A 135 3.23 -11.66 -3.34
CA ASP A 135 3.41 -11.30 -1.94
C ASP A 135 2.36 -10.29 -1.45
N SER A 136 1.93 -9.35 -2.31
CA SER A 136 0.75 -8.51 -2.04
C SER A 136 -0.49 -9.36 -1.78
N ALA A 137 -0.76 -10.36 -2.61
CA ALA A 137 -1.90 -11.25 -2.41
C ALA A 137 -1.75 -12.09 -1.11
N ARG A 138 -0.53 -12.51 -0.76
CA ARG A 138 -0.25 -13.22 0.52
C ARG A 138 -0.55 -12.34 1.72
N THR A 139 -0.07 -11.11 1.75
CA THR A 139 -0.29 -10.23 2.93
C THR A 139 -1.77 -9.88 3.09
N VAL A 140 -2.48 -9.62 1.99
CA VAL A 140 -3.93 -9.36 2.05
C VAL A 140 -4.68 -10.60 2.55
N SER A 141 -4.30 -11.78 2.06
CA SER A 141 -4.85 -13.03 2.57
C SER A 141 -4.61 -13.19 4.08
N ASP A 142 -3.39 -12.91 4.54
CA ASP A 142 -3.06 -12.95 5.96
C ASP A 142 -3.92 -11.98 6.78
N LEU A 143 -4.07 -10.72 6.35
CA LEU A 143 -4.92 -9.71 6.98
C LEU A 143 -6.40 -10.14 7.08
N VAL A 144 -6.93 -10.76 6.01
CA VAL A 144 -8.32 -11.28 5.97
C VAL A 144 -8.49 -12.42 6.97
N PHE A 145 -7.62 -13.44 6.91
CA PHE A 145 -7.81 -14.66 7.72
C PHE A 145 -7.39 -14.50 9.18
N THR A 146 -6.53 -13.54 9.49
CA THR A 146 -6.24 -13.12 10.87
C THR A 146 -7.27 -12.12 11.41
N GLY A 147 -8.21 -11.65 10.57
CA GLY A 147 -9.29 -10.74 10.96
C GLY A 147 -8.85 -9.30 11.25
N VAL A 148 -7.63 -8.90 10.85
CA VAL A 148 -7.11 -7.53 11.07
C VAL A 148 -8.00 -6.50 10.40
N LEU A 149 -8.44 -6.74 9.15
CA LEU A 149 -9.34 -5.83 8.42
C LEU A 149 -10.69 -5.62 9.12
N MET A 150 -11.07 -6.54 10.01
CA MET A 150 -12.34 -6.48 10.73
C MET A 150 -12.22 -5.90 12.13
N ARG A 151 -11.08 -6.11 12.80
CA ARG A 151 -10.77 -5.42 14.06
C ARG A 151 -10.41 -3.96 13.86
N HIS A 152 -9.80 -3.63 12.73
CA HIS A 152 -9.30 -2.30 12.38
C HIS A 152 -9.96 -1.77 11.09
N PRO A 153 -11.30 -1.56 11.11
CA PRO A 153 -12.06 -1.19 9.92
C PRO A 153 -11.89 0.26 9.48
N ASP A 154 -11.31 1.14 10.31
CA ASP A 154 -11.15 2.56 10.04
C ASP A 154 -9.78 2.90 9.40
N ILE A 155 -8.90 1.90 9.24
CA ILE A 155 -7.68 2.04 8.43
C ILE A 155 -8.03 2.03 6.94
N GLU A 156 -7.51 3.02 6.20
CA GLU A 156 -7.61 3.09 4.75
C GLU A 156 -6.38 2.43 4.10
N TRP A 157 -6.48 1.15 3.79
CA TRP A 157 -5.37 0.37 3.20
C TRP A 157 -5.26 0.59 1.69
N ILE A 158 -4.08 0.96 1.21
CA ILE A 158 -3.74 1.05 -0.21
C ILE A 158 -2.78 -0.09 -0.57
N PHE A 159 -3.20 -0.98 -1.48
CA PHE A 159 -2.35 -1.99 -2.07
C PHE A 159 -1.90 -1.58 -3.47
N THR A 160 -0.61 -1.61 -3.70
CA THR A 160 -0.03 -1.20 -4.98
C THR A 160 -0.23 -2.25 -6.09
N HIS A 161 0.00 -1.85 -7.33
CA HIS A 161 0.01 -2.72 -8.51
C HIS A 161 -1.30 -3.48 -8.70
N GLY A 162 -2.44 -2.81 -8.51
CA GLY A 162 -3.78 -3.40 -8.66
C GLY A 162 -4.05 -4.59 -7.73
N GLY A 163 -3.37 -4.65 -6.58
CA GLY A 163 -3.44 -5.79 -5.66
C GLY A 163 -2.71 -7.05 -6.16
N GLY A 164 -1.89 -6.94 -7.22
CA GLY A 164 -1.15 -8.05 -7.79
C GLY A 164 -2.05 -9.17 -8.31
N ALA A 165 -1.89 -10.38 -7.77
CA ALA A 165 -2.70 -11.54 -8.15
C ALA A 165 -4.07 -11.60 -7.43
N LEU A 166 -4.33 -10.70 -6.48
CA LEU A 166 -5.50 -10.74 -5.60
C LEU A 166 -6.86 -10.76 -6.33
N PRO A 167 -7.12 -9.94 -7.39
CA PRO A 167 -8.43 -9.90 -8.03
C PRO A 167 -8.90 -11.27 -8.55
N LEU A 168 -7.97 -12.11 -9.00
CA LEU A 168 -8.27 -13.45 -9.50
C LEU A 168 -8.38 -14.51 -8.39
N LEU A 169 -7.89 -14.20 -7.19
CA LEU A 169 -7.82 -15.13 -6.06
C LEU A 169 -8.94 -14.91 -5.03
N ALA A 170 -9.68 -13.80 -5.08
CA ALA A 170 -10.71 -13.46 -4.09
C ALA A 170 -11.75 -14.58 -3.88
N GLU A 171 -12.32 -15.13 -4.95
CA GLU A 171 -13.30 -16.22 -4.87
C GLU A 171 -12.69 -17.52 -4.32
N ARG A 172 -11.41 -17.77 -4.63
CA ARG A 172 -10.69 -18.91 -4.07
C ARG A 172 -10.47 -18.73 -2.57
N MET A 173 -10.14 -17.52 -2.12
CA MET A 173 -10.02 -17.23 -0.70
C MET A 173 -11.35 -17.43 0.02
N GLU A 174 -12.46 -16.97 -0.55
CA GLU A 174 -13.80 -17.19 0.02
C GLU A 174 -14.14 -18.68 0.14
N LEU A 175 -13.86 -19.48 -0.89
CA LEU A 175 -14.03 -20.93 -0.83
C LEU A 175 -13.29 -21.54 0.37
N PHE A 176 -12.04 -21.13 0.61
CA PHE A 176 -11.27 -21.62 1.74
C PHE A 176 -11.72 -21.05 3.09
N ARG A 177 -12.27 -19.83 3.14
CA ARG A 177 -12.87 -19.25 4.36
C ARG A 177 -14.00 -20.10 4.91
N GLY A 178 -14.78 -20.75 4.05
CA GLY A 178 -15.83 -21.70 4.48
C GLY A 178 -15.32 -23.07 4.92
N LEU A 179 -14.07 -23.43 4.56
CA LEU A 179 -13.46 -24.73 4.87
C LEU A 179 -12.54 -24.68 6.09
N LEU A 180 -12.00 -23.51 6.42
CA LEU A 180 -11.10 -23.34 7.55
C LEU A 180 -11.87 -23.30 8.89
N PRO A 181 -11.30 -23.87 9.98
CA PRO A 181 -11.86 -23.72 11.32
C PRO A 181 -11.94 -22.24 11.73
N GLY A 182 -12.96 -21.89 12.52
CA GLY A 182 -13.13 -20.51 13.01
C GLY A 182 -13.92 -19.61 12.05
N HIS A 183 -14.59 -20.18 11.05
CA HIS A 183 -15.56 -19.45 10.23
C HIS A 183 -16.67 -18.83 11.11
N ASP A 184 -16.74 -17.50 11.10
CA ASP A 184 -17.87 -16.75 11.64
C ASP A 184 -18.78 -16.31 10.47
N PRO A 185 -20.04 -16.78 10.40
CA PRO A 185 -20.97 -16.39 9.34
C PRO A 185 -21.37 -14.91 9.41
N ASN A 186 -21.09 -14.20 10.51
CA ASN A 186 -21.34 -12.77 10.64
C ASN A 186 -20.23 -11.91 10.03
N VAL A 187 -19.07 -12.50 9.72
CA VAL A 187 -17.99 -11.79 9.03
C VAL A 187 -18.34 -11.72 7.53
N PRO A 188 -18.29 -10.51 6.92
CA PRO A 188 -18.53 -10.34 5.49
C PRO A 188 -17.70 -11.30 4.63
N PRO A 189 -18.24 -11.75 3.48
CA PRO A 189 -17.48 -12.52 2.49
C PRO A 189 -16.15 -11.86 2.13
N VAL A 190 -15.14 -12.65 1.76
CA VAL A 190 -13.82 -12.12 1.38
C VAL A 190 -13.94 -11.03 0.29
N PRO A 191 -14.66 -11.21 -0.82
CA PRO A 191 -14.79 -10.16 -1.83
C PRO A 191 -15.32 -8.83 -1.26
N ASP A 192 -16.25 -8.87 -0.30
CA ASP A 192 -16.80 -7.66 0.31
C ASP A 192 -15.80 -6.95 1.21
N GLN A 193 -14.94 -7.69 1.92
CA GLN A 193 -13.83 -7.12 2.67
C GLN A 193 -12.82 -6.46 1.72
N LEU A 194 -12.47 -7.13 0.62
CA LEU A 194 -11.49 -6.64 -0.36
C LEU A 194 -11.99 -5.41 -1.14
N ARG A 195 -13.30 -5.30 -1.38
CA ARG A 195 -13.95 -4.13 -2.00
C ARG A 195 -13.73 -2.83 -1.24
N ARG A 196 -13.42 -2.89 0.06
CA ARG A 196 -13.14 -1.72 0.89
C ARG A 196 -11.71 -1.22 0.77
N LEU A 197 -10.80 -2.02 0.19
CA LEU A 197 -9.40 -1.68 0.05
C LEU A 197 -9.20 -0.75 -1.15
N TRP A 198 -8.19 0.11 -1.05
CA TRP A 198 -7.72 0.95 -2.15
C TRP A 198 -6.64 0.24 -2.94
N PHE A 199 -6.60 0.52 -4.25
CA PHE A 199 -5.63 -0.06 -5.15
C PHE A 199 -5.05 1.01 -6.06
N ASP A 200 -3.73 1.16 -6.10
CA ASP A 200 -3.11 1.95 -7.15
C ASP A 200 -2.93 1.13 -8.44
N LEU A 201 -2.63 1.82 -9.53
CA LEU A 201 -2.42 1.24 -10.85
C LEU A 201 -0.95 1.24 -11.30
N ALA A 202 -0.01 1.24 -10.34
CA ALA A 202 1.42 1.14 -10.61
C ALA A 202 1.77 -0.02 -11.56
N GLY A 203 2.67 0.22 -12.53
CA GLY A 203 3.12 -0.79 -13.49
C GLY A 203 2.35 -0.80 -14.82
N THR A 204 1.93 -1.98 -15.28
CA THR A 204 1.27 -2.14 -16.60
C THR A 204 -0.18 -2.64 -16.44
N PRO A 205 -1.12 -1.76 -16.07
CA PRO A 205 -2.45 -2.17 -15.60
C PRO A 205 -3.46 -2.53 -16.71
N LEU A 206 -3.07 -2.36 -17.98
CA LEU A 206 -3.91 -2.66 -19.15
C LEU A 206 -3.22 -3.65 -20.10
N PRO A 207 -4.00 -4.44 -20.87
CA PRO A 207 -5.45 -4.41 -20.96
C PRO A 207 -6.18 -5.30 -19.96
N HIS A 208 -5.49 -6.06 -19.10
CA HIS A 208 -6.12 -7.15 -18.33
C HIS A 208 -6.31 -6.87 -16.84
N GLN A 209 -5.39 -6.14 -16.20
CA GLN A 209 -5.42 -5.99 -14.75
C GLN A 209 -6.57 -5.12 -14.26
N ILE A 210 -6.79 -3.95 -14.88
CA ILE A 210 -7.93 -3.07 -14.54
C ILE A 210 -9.28 -3.77 -14.75
N PRO A 211 -9.57 -4.45 -15.88
CA PRO A 211 -10.82 -5.18 -16.02
C PRO A 211 -11.02 -6.27 -14.96
N ALA A 212 -9.97 -7.02 -14.62
CA ALA A 212 -10.06 -8.02 -13.55
C ALA A 212 -10.31 -7.38 -12.18
N LEU A 213 -9.57 -6.31 -11.85
CA LEU A 213 -9.71 -5.56 -10.60
C LEU A 213 -11.12 -5.00 -10.44
N THR A 214 -11.62 -4.33 -11.46
CA THR A 214 -12.92 -3.64 -11.44
C THR A 214 -14.10 -4.62 -11.49
N ALA A 215 -13.95 -5.76 -12.16
CA ALA A 215 -14.94 -6.83 -12.10
C ALA A 215 -15.03 -7.45 -10.69
N ALA A 216 -13.90 -7.59 -10.00
CA ALA A 216 -13.87 -8.13 -8.64
C ALA A 216 -14.34 -7.11 -7.60
N PHE A 217 -13.80 -5.89 -7.63
CA PHE A 217 -13.90 -4.94 -6.52
C PHE A 217 -14.59 -3.60 -6.86
N GLY A 218 -14.92 -3.36 -8.14
CA GLY A 218 -15.44 -2.08 -8.60
C GLY A 218 -14.34 -1.04 -8.88
N ALA A 219 -14.76 0.17 -9.26
CA ALA A 219 -13.87 1.26 -9.66
C ALA A 219 -13.72 2.36 -8.58
N ASP A 220 -14.49 2.27 -7.49
CA ASP A 220 -14.58 3.34 -6.50
C ASP A 220 -13.28 3.51 -5.71
N HIS A 221 -12.50 2.46 -5.46
CA HIS A 221 -11.26 2.54 -4.69
C HIS A 221 -10.00 2.35 -5.55
N VAL A 222 -10.01 2.90 -6.76
CA VAL A 222 -8.89 2.81 -7.71
C VAL A 222 -8.15 4.15 -7.82
N LEU A 223 -6.84 4.13 -7.60
CA LEU A 223 -5.94 5.29 -7.62
C LEU A 223 -4.95 5.18 -8.79
N TYR A 224 -4.42 6.31 -9.24
CA TYR A 224 -3.28 6.30 -10.16
C TYR A 224 -1.98 6.09 -9.37
N GLY A 225 -1.09 5.25 -9.90
CA GLY A 225 0.27 5.05 -9.41
C GLY A 225 1.22 4.90 -10.59
N SER A 226 2.40 5.53 -10.53
CA SER A 226 3.40 5.48 -11.61
C SER A 226 4.55 4.53 -11.34
N ASP A 227 4.80 4.19 -10.08
CA ASP A 227 6.01 3.48 -9.63
C ASP A 227 7.32 4.17 -10.07
N TYR A 228 7.28 5.49 -10.24
CA TYR A 228 8.48 6.27 -10.51
C TYR A 228 9.37 6.32 -9.25
N CYS A 229 10.69 6.12 -9.34
CA CYS A 229 11.52 6.05 -10.55
C CYS A 229 11.91 4.64 -11.01
N TRP A 230 11.36 3.59 -10.41
CA TRP A 230 11.62 2.21 -10.83
C TRP A 230 11.01 1.89 -12.18
N THR A 231 9.85 2.46 -12.48
CA THR A 231 9.35 2.63 -13.83
C THR A 231 10.03 3.86 -14.46
N PRO A 232 10.84 3.68 -15.53
CA PRO A 232 11.51 4.78 -16.19
C PRO A 232 10.53 5.87 -16.68
N ALA A 233 11.02 7.10 -16.84
CA ALA A 233 10.16 8.24 -17.19
C ALA A 233 9.39 8.05 -18.51
N ASP A 234 10.03 7.47 -19.54
CA ASP A 234 9.38 7.18 -20.82
C ASP A 234 8.29 6.11 -20.69
N ALA A 235 8.53 5.09 -19.85
CA ALA A 235 7.55 4.06 -19.54
C ALA A 235 6.37 4.65 -18.73
N THR A 236 6.64 5.51 -17.76
CA THR A 236 5.63 6.24 -16.98
C THR A 236 4.74 7.08 -17.91
N ALA A 237 5.33 7.80 -18.87
CA ALA A 237 4.57 8.60 -19.83
C ALA A 237 3.66 7.72 -20.73
N ARG A 238 4.17 6.57 -21.20
CA ARG A 238 3.35 5.60 -21.96
C ARG A 238 2.21 5.02 -21.12
N GLN A 239 2.48 4.68 -19.86
CA GLN A 239 1.46 4.16 -18.94
C GLN A 239 0.38 5.20 -18.67
N LEU A 240 0.79 6.43 -18.36
CA LEU A 240 -0.14 7.54 -18.14
C LEU A 240 -1.06 7.77 -19.34
N ALA A 241 -0.51 7.72 -20.57
CA ALA A 241 -1.31 7.84 -21.78
C ALA A 241 -2.30 6.67 -21.97
N SER A 242 -1.94 5.45 -21.53
CA SER A 242 -2.81 4.28 -21.66
C SER A 242 -3.99 4.29 -20.68
N VAL A 243 -3.84 4.96 -19.53
CA VAL A 243 -4.88 5.09 -18.50
C VAL A 243 -5.58 6.45 -18.52
N ASP A 244 -5.47 7.22 -19.61
CA ASP A 244 -6.03 8.58 -19.65
C ASP A 244 -7.57 8.61 -19.46
N THR A 245 -8.27 7.58 -19.95
CA THR A 245 -9.71 7.40 -19.71
C THR A 245 -10.06 7.16 -18.23
N TRP A 246 -9.09 6.77 -17.41
CA TRP A 246 -9.22 6.58 -15.96
C TRP A 246 -8.82 7.81 -15.15
N ARG A 247 -8.28 8.87 -15.79
CA ARG A 247 -7.76 10.05 -15.09
C ARG A 247 -8.81 10.70 -14.18
N SER A 248 -10.02 10.93 -14.69
CA SER A 248 -11.10 11.54 -13.90
C SER A 248 -11.47 10.70 -12.66
N VAL A 249 -11.61 9.38 -12.85
CA VAL A 249 -11.93 8.43 -11.78
C VAL A 249 -10.84 8.41 -10.72
N THR A 250 -9.59 8.19 -11.15
CA THR A 250 -8.45 8.07 -10.23
C THR A 250 -8.14 9.38 -9.50
N THR A 251 -8.28 10.54 -10.15
CA THR A 251 -8.14 11.85 -9.48
C THR A 251 -9.27 12.10 -8.49
N GLY A 252 -10.53 11.84 -8.86
CA GLY A 252 -11.67 11.99 -7.96
C GLY A 252 -11.56 11.09 -6.72
N ASN A 253 -11.09 9.86 -6.93
CA ASN A 253 -10.81 8.89 -5.87
C ASN A 253 -9.67 9.38 -4.95
N ALA A 254 -8.56 9.87 -5.52
CA ALA A 254 -7.46 10.43 -4.74
C ALA A 254 -7.88 11.65 -3.91
N HIS A 255 -8.73 12.53 -4.45
CA HIS A 255 -9.28 13.67 -3.71
C HIS A 255 -10.23 13.25 -2.58
N ARG A 256 -10.95 12.14 -2.73
CA ARG A 256 -11.80 11.60 -1.66
C ARG A 256 -10.95 11.01 -0.53
N LEU A 257 -9.88 10.31 -0.87
CA LEU A 257 -8.97 9.71 0.11
C LEU A 257 -8.07 10.75 0.79
N PHE A 258 -7.63 11.77 0.04
CA PHE A 258 -6.77 12.86 0.52
C PHE A 258 -7.41 14.24 0.26
N PRO A 259 -8.44 14.64 1.04
CA PRO A 259 -9.17 15.88 0.80
C PRO A 259 -8.30 17.14 0.75
N ARG A 260 -7.20 17.18 1.51
CA ARG A 260 -6.27 18.32 1.50
C ARG A 260 -5.61 18.56 0.14
N LEU A 261 -5.45 17.51 -0.67
CA LEU A 261 -4.85 17.61 -2.00
C LEU A 261 -5.82 18.20 -3.04
N ALA A 262 -7.12 18.14 -2.78
CA ALA A 262 -8.14 18.74 -3.65
C ALA A 262 -8.11 20.27 -3.59
N ALA A 263 -7.61 20.87 -2.51
CA ALA A 263 -7.62 22.32 -2.29
C ALA A 263 -6.59 23.10 -3.13
N HIS A 264 -5.70 22.41 -3.84
CA HIS A 264 -4.63 23.01 -4.66
C HIS A 264 -4.87 22.93 -6.17
N HIS A 265 -6.08 22.54 -6.59
CA HIS A 265 -6.49 22.38 -7.98
C HIS A 265 -7.54 23.40 -8.43
#